data_AF-A0A957ZWC7-F1
#
_entry.id   AF-A0A957ZWC7-F1
#
_cell.length_a   1.000
_cell.length_b   1.000
_cell.length_c   1.000
_cell.angle_alpha   90.00
_cell.angle_beta   90.00
_cell.angle_gamma   90.00
#
_symmetry.space_group_name_H-M   'P 1'
#
loop_
_entity.id
_entity.type
_entity.pdbx_description
1 polymer ?
#
loop_
_entity_poly.entity_id
_entity_poly.type
_entity_poly.pdbx_seq_one_letter_code
_entity_poly.pdbx_strand_id
1 'polypeptide(L)'
;GQGVSYRLLNEVKALAARRGYTNVIVAVRPSLKHRYPLTPMQEYMRWTQADGAPLDPWLRVHWRLGGEILHMAHPSMVIDGTVDEWEAWTGMRFPASGDYVVPDALVPVHMDRVANLGRYVEPNVWVQHRLHPSRQ
;
A
#
# COMPACT_ATOMS: atom_id res chain seq x y z
N GLY A 1 4.42 -3.74 18.13
CA GLY A 1 3.08 -3.13 17.97
C GLY A 1 2.11 -3.79 18.93
N GLN A 2 1.24 -3.02 19.58
CA GLN A 2 0.35 -3.49 20.67
C GLN A 2 -0.89 -4.28 20.19
N GLY A 3 -0.89 -4.81 18.96
CA GLY A 3 -2.02 -5.59 18.41
C GLY A 3 -3.29 -4.80 18.08
N VAL A 4 -3.25 -3.46 18.15
CA VAL A 4 -4.43 -2.58 17.94
C VAL A 4 -5.04 -2.78 16.55
N SER A 5 -4.21 -2.83 15.50
CA SER A 5 -4.70 -2.96 14.13
C SER A 5 -5.40 -4.31 13.87
N TYR A 6 -4.96 -5.37 14.55
CA TYR A 6 -5.63 -6.68 14.52
C TYR A 6 -7.02 -6.60 15.14
N ARG A 7 -7.14 -5.98 16.31
CA ARG A 7 -8.42 -5.79 17.00
C ARG A 7 -9.37 -4.95 16.15
N LEU A 8 -8.89 -3.83 15.61
CA LEU A 8 -9.69 -2.95 14.74
C LEU A 8 -10.23 -3.72 13.53
N LEU A 9 -9.39 -4.48 12.83
CA LEU A 9 -9.84 -5.25 11.66
C LEU A 9 -10.90 -6.30 12.03
N ASN A 10 -10.73 -7.00 13.15
CA ASN A 10 -11.73 -7.96 13.61
C ASN A 10 -13.05 -7.29 13.98
N GLU A 11 -13.03 -6.13 14.64
CA GLU A 11 -14.24 -5.37 14.94
C GLU A 11 -14.94 -4.87 13.68
N VAL A 12 -14.19 -4.40 12.68
CA VAL A 12 -14.74 -4.02 11.37
C VAL A 12 -15.40 -5.22 10.70
N LYS A 13 -14.73 -6.38 10.67
CA LYS A 13 -15.30 -7.63 10.13
C LYS A 13 -16.57 -8.03 10.88
N ALA A 14 -16.57 -7.98 12.20
CA ALA A 14 -17.72 -8.33 13.03
C ALA A 14 -18.90 -7.37 12.82
N LEU A 15 -18.64 -6.07 12.74
CA LEU A 15 -19.67 -5.07 12.44
C LEU A 15 -20.27 -5.30 11.05
N ALA A 16 -19.41 -5.52 10.05
CA ALA A 16 -19.86 -5.75 8.68
C ALA A 16 -20.73 -7.01 8.59
N ALA A 17 -20.35 -8.09 9.27
CA ALA A 17 -21.14 -9.33 9.33
C ALA A 17 -22.51 -9.10 9.99
N ARG A 18 -22.56 -8.35 11.12
CA ARG A 18 -23.84 -7.98 11.78
C ARG A 18 -24.76 -7.14 10.90
N ARG A 19 -24.21 -6.45 9.90
CA ARG A 19 -24.97 -5.66 8.91
C ARG A 19 -25.33 -6.46 7.65
N GLY A 20 -25.02 -7.75 7.60
CA GLY A 20 -25.35 -8.62 6.47
C GLY A 20 -24.41 -8.47 5.27
N TYR A 21 -23.27 -7.78 5.42
CA TYR A 21 -22.24 -7.80 4.38
C TYR A 21 -21.54 -9.15 4.34
N THR A 22 -21.10 -9.54 3.15
CA THR A 22 -20.41 -10.82 2.92
C THR A 22 -18.88 -10.66 2.88
N ASN A 23 -18.40 -9.44 2.67
CA ASN A 23 -16.99 -9.13 2.45
C ASN A 23 -16.60 -7.79 3.07
N VAL A 24 -15.34 -7.69 3.51
CA VAL A 24 -14.64 -6.44 3.79
C VAL A 24 -13.44 -6.37 2.86
N ILE A 25 -13.27 -5.27 2.13
CA ILE A 25 -12.10 -5.03 1.28
C ILE A 25 -11.36 -3.82 1.84
N VAL A 26 -10.03 -3.93 1.96
CA VAL A 26 -9.16 -2.89 2.51
C VAL A 26 -7.98 -2.61 1.59
N ALA A 27 -7.63 -1.34 1.44
CA ALA A 27 -6.38 -0.93 0.80
C ALA A 27 -5.26 -1.02 1.83
N VAL A 28 -4.29 -1.89 1.57
CA VAL A 28 -3.17 -2.16 2.46
C VAL A 28 -1.91 -1.52 1.86
N ARG A 29 -1.31 -0.57 2.59
CA ARG A 29 -0.02 0.03 2.26
C ARG A 29 1.12 -0.87 2.74
N PRO A 30 1.87 -1.55 1.86
CA PRO A 30 2.88 -2.50 2.31
C PRO A 30 4.02 -1.81 3.06
N SER A 31 4.36 -2.37 4.22
CA SER A 31 5.32 -1.77 5.15
C SER A 31 6.77 -1.75 4.68
N LEU A 32 7.19 -2.71 3.85
CA LEU A 32 8.58 -2.84 3.37
C LEU A 32 8.75 -2.43 1.90
N LYS A 33 7.69 -2.04 1.20
CA LYS A 33 7.79 -1.70 -0.23
C LYS A 33 8.73 -0.52 -0.50
N HIS A 34 8.84 0.42 0.44
CA HIS A 34 9.80 1.54 0.37
C HIS A 34 11.27 1.10 0.24
N ARG A 35 11.62 -0.14 0.64
CA ARG A 35 12.97 -0.71 0.46
C ARG A 35 13.24 -1.21 -0.96
N TYR A 36 12.19 -1.36 -1.77
CA TYR A 36 12.24 -1.84 -3.14
C TYR A 36 11.47 -0.89 -4.07
N PRO A 37 11.78 0.43 -4.07
CA PRO A 37 10.93 1.44 -4.70
C PRO A 37 10.84 1.25 -6.23
N LEU A 38 11.92 0.76 -6.85
CA LEU A 38 11.99 0.51 -8.29
C LEU A 38 11.28 -0.78 -8.74
N THR A 39 10.97 -1.70 -7.83
CA THR A 39 10.21 -2.90 -8.16
C THR A 39 8.74 -2.53 -8.40
N PRO A 40 8.12 -2.94 -9.53
CA PRO A 40 6.70 -2.74 -9.75
C PRO A 40 5.86 -3.31 -8.60
N MET A 41 4.84 -2.58 -8.14
CA MET A 41 4.01 -3.03 -7.01
C MET A 41 3.34 -4.38 -7.29
N GLN A 42 2.92 -4.63 -8.54
CA GLN A 42 2.32 -5.89 -8.97
C GLN A 42 3.27 -7.08 -8.75
N GLU A 43 4.58 -6.90 -8.95
CA GLU A 43 5.57 -7.94 -8.68
C GLU A 43 5.82 -8.09 -7.18
N TYR A 44 6.05 -6.97 -6.49
CA TYR A 44 6.33 -6.94 -5.07
C TYR A 44 5.23 -7.63 -4.24
N MET A 45 3.96 -7.36 -4.55
CA MET A 45 2.82 -7.92 -3.80
C MET A 45 2.71 -9.45 -3.92
N ARG A 46 3.40 -10.06 -4.88
CA ARG A 46 3.45 -11.52 -5.09
C ARG A 46 4.65 -12.18 -4.41
N TRP A 47 5.60 -11.41 -3.86
CA TRP A 47 6.76 -11.98 -3.19
C TRP A 47 6.35 -12.68 -1.90
N THR A 48 6.85 -13.89 -1.71
CA THR A 48 6.55 -14.76 -0.57
C THR A 48 7.82 -15.20 0.14
N GLN A 49 7.66 -15.64 1.39
CA GLN A 49 8.67 -16.36 2.15
C GLN A 49 8.64 -17.84 1.75
N ALA A 50 9.58 -18.63 2.28
CA ALA A 50 9.69 -20.07 1.96
C ALA A 50 8.43 -20.88 2.35
N ASP A 51 7.66 -20.41 3.33
CA ASP A 51 6.39 -21.02 3.76
C ASP A 51 5.18 -20.57 2.93
N GLY A 52 5.39 -19.74 1.89
CA GLY A 52 4.33 -19.18 1.05
C GLY A 52 3.64 -17.95 1.62
N ALA A 53 3.96 -17.52 2.85
CA ALA A 53 3.39 -16.29 3.41
C ALA A 53 3.91 -15.05 2.66
N PRO A 54 3.14 -13.96 2.53
CA PRO A 54 3.62 -12.73 1.90
C PRO A 54 4.91 -12.22 2.55
N LEU A 55 5.86 -11.76 1.75
CA LEU A 55 7.12 -11.20 2.25
C LEU A 55 6.88 -9.96 3.11
N ASP A 56 5.98 -9.08 2.69
CA ASP A 56 5.64 -7.87 3.43
C ASP A 56 4.92 -8.21 4.76
N PRO A 57 5.44 -7.73 5.91
CA PRO A 57 4.83 -7.96 7.22
C PRO A 57 3.38 -7.53 7.33
N TRP A 58 3.00 -6.41 6.72
CA TRP A 58 1.65 -5.88 6.83
C TRP A 58 0.66 -6.69 5.99
N LEU A 59 1.02 -7.04 4.75
CA LEU A 59 0.25 -8.00 3.94
C LEU A 59 0.12 -9.36 4.65
N ARG A 60 1.19 -9.83 5.30
CA ARG A 60 1.19 -11.11 6.03
C ARG A 60 0.22 -11.11 7.22
N VAL A 61 -0.01 -9.98 7.88
CA VAL A 61 -1.06 -9.87 8.92
C VAL A 61 -2.44 -10.12 8.34
N HIS A 62 -2.77 -9.53 7.20
CA HIS A 62 -4.07 -9.77 6.56
C HIS A 62 -4.19 -11.21 6.05
N TRP A 63 -3.13 -11.77 5.45
CA TRP A 63 -3.08 -13.16 5.01
C TRP A 63 -3.35 -14.14 6.17
N ARG A 64 -2.69 -13.95 7.33
CA ARG A 64 -2.92 -14.76 8.54
C ARG A 64 -4.35 -14.67 9.07
N LEU A 65 -5.06 -13.60 8.75
CA LEU A 65 -6.46 -13.37 9.11
C LEU A 65 -7.46 -13.91 8.08
N GLY A 66 -7.00 -14.72 7.13
CA GLY A 66 -7.80 -15.27 6.03
C GLY A 66 -8.05 -14.27 4.90
N GLY A 67 -7.23 -13.22 4.81
CA GLY A 67 -7.31 -12.21 3.77
C GLY A 67 -6.76 -12.71 2.44
N GLU A 68 -7.52 -12.51 1.37
CA GLU A 68 -7.16 -12.81 -0.01
C GLU A 68 -6.58 -11.54 -0.66
N ILE A 69 -5.32 -11.60 -1.11
CA ILE A 69 -4.68 -10.52 -1.87
C ILE A 69 -5.27 -10.53 -3.28
N LEU A 70 -5.92 -9.43 -3.70
CA LEU A 70 -6.63 -9.36 -4.98
C LEU A 70 -5.77 -8.76 -6.09
N HIS A 71 -5.53 -7.46 -6.03
CA HIS A 71 -4.82 -6.70 -7.06
C HIS A 71 -4.22 -5.43 -6.47
N MET A 72 -3.37 -4.77 -7.26
CA MET A 72 -2.86 -3.45 -6.92
C MET A 72 -4.00 -2.42 -6.88
N ALA A 73 -4.08 -1.66 -5.80
CA ALA A 73 -4.93 -0.49 -5.67
C ALA A 73 -4.18 0.73 -6.24
N HIS A 74 -4.50 1.13 -7.47
CA HIS A 74 -3.84 2.26 -8.13
C HIS A 74 -4.84 3.08 -8.96
N PRO A 75 -4.82 4.42 -8.85
CA PRO A 75 -4.10 5.20 -7.84
C PRO A 75 -4.72 5.01 -6.44
N SER A 76 -3.90 4.97 -5.38
CA SER A 76 -4.41 4.96 -4.00
C SER A 76 -4.24 6.29 -3.29
N MET A 77 -3.10 6.95 -3.46
CA MET A 77 -2.85 8.29 -2.96
C MET A 77 -2.12 9.07 -4.04
N VAL A 78 -2.56 10.31 -4.29
CA VAL A 78 -1.90 11.23 -5.22
C VAL A 78 -1.49 12.45 -4.42
N ILE A 79 -0.22 12.80 -4.49
CA ILE A 79 0.33 14.03 -3.90
C ILE A 79 0.99 14.80 -5.04
N ASP A 80 0.45 15.99 -5.30
CA ASP A 80 1.02 16.96 -6.22
C ASP A 80 1.60 18.11 -5.39
N GLY A 81 2.69 18.70 -5.89
CA GLY A 81 3.33 19.87 -5.30
C GLY A 81 4.32 20.48 -6.28
N THR A 82 4.71 21.72 -6.05
CA THR A 82 5.81 22.35 -6.80
C THR A 82 7.15 21.69 -6.46
N VAL A 83 8.17 21.92 -7.29
CA VAL A 83 9.50 21.37 -7.00
C VAL A 83 10.03 21.88 -5.66
N ASP A 84 9.82 23.16 -5.35
CA ASP A 84 10.26 23.77 -4.09
C ASP A 84 9.53 23.19 -2.86
N GLU A 85 8.23 22.89 -2.97
CA GLU A 85 7.48 22.19 -1.92
C GLU A 85 8.04 20.78 -1.67
N TRP A 86 8.34 20.04 -2.74
CA TRP A 86 8.96 18.73 -2.61
C TRP A 86 10.36 18.80 -2.00
N GLU A 87 11.19 19.78 -2.40
CA GLU A 87 12.50 20.01 -1.77
C GLU A 87 12.34 20.32 -0.28
N ALA A 88 11.35 21.12 0.10
CA ALA A 88 11.05 21.45 1.49
C ALA A 88 10.53 20.24 2.30
N TRP A 89 9.64 19.42 1.73
CA TRP A 89 9.08 18.24 2.42
C TRP A 89 10.10 17.13 2.61
N THR A 90 10.99 16.94 1.64
CA THR A 90 11.90 15.79 1.60
C THR A 90 13.33 16.11 2.05
N GLY A 91 13.71 17.40 2.05
CA GLY A 91 15.10 17.82 2.22
C GLY A 91 16.02 17.40 1.07
N MET A 92 15.47 16.87 -0.02
CA MET A 92 16.22 16.49 -1.22
C MET A 92 16.28 17.65 -2.21
N ARG A 93 17.17 17.52 -3.21
CA ARG A 93 17.21 18.42 -4.36
C ARG A 93 16.74 17.69 -5.61
N PHE A 94 15.96 18.37 -6.44
CA PHE A 94 15.43 17.84 -7.70
C PHE A 94 15.89 18.71 -8.87
N PRO A 95 17.17 18.64 -9.29
CA PRO A 95 17.73 19.56 -10.29
C PRO A 95 17.25 19.31 -11.72
N ALA A 96 16.68 18.14 -12.03
CA ALA A 96 16.26 17.74 -13.37
C ALA A 96 14.87 17.10 -13.33
N SER A 97 14.18 17.07 -14.49
CA SER A 97 12.98 16.25 -14.61
C SER A 97 13.34 14.76 -14.60
N GLY A 98 12.47 13.93 -14.04
CA GLY A 98 12.65 12.48 -13.97
C GLY A 98 12.11 11.88 -12.68
N ASP A 99 12.34 10.59 -12.53
CA ASP A 99 11.88 9.82 -11.37
C ASP A 99 12.93 9.79 -10.27
N TYR A 100 12.52 10.16 -9.06
CA TYR A 100 13.38 10.20 -7.88
C TYR A 100 12.90 9.22 -6.83
N VAL A 101 13.84 8.44 -6.27
CA VAL A 101 13.58 7.63 -5.08
C VAL A 101 13.63 8.54 -3.87
N VAL A 102 12.45 8.87 -3.35
CA VAL A 102 12.28 9.62 -2.11
C VAL A 102 12.19 8.65 -0.94
N PRO A 103 12.87 8.90 0.20
CA PRO A 103 12.75 8.08 1.40
C PRO A 103 11.29 7.82 1.79
N ASP A 104 10.99 6.60 2.23
CA ASP A 104 9.67 6.12 2.65
C ASP A 104 8.53 6.09 1.59
N ALA A 105 8.75 6.67 0.41
CA ALA A 105 7.87 6.52 -0.73
C ALA A 105 7.92 5.08 -1.26
N LEU A 106 6.76 4.51 -1.58
CA LEU A 106 6.65 3.14 -2.08
C LEU A 106 7.10 2.96 -3.54
N VAL A 107 7.06 4.03 -4.31
CA VAL A 107 7.45 4.11 -5.73
C VAL A 107 8.12 5.47 -5.97
N PRO A 108 8.85 5.66 -7.08
CA PRO A 108 9.46 6.95 -7.36
C PRO A 108 8.44 8.08 -7.44
N VAL A 109 8.89 9.29 -7.07
CA VAL A 109 8.17 10.53 -7.31
C VAL A 109 8.65 11.09 -8.63
N HIS A 110 7.71 11.43 -9.52
CA HIS A 110 8.04 12.04 -10.80
C HIS A 110 8.19 13.54 -10.64
N MET A 111 9.31 14.11 -11.08
CA MET A 111 9.56 15.54 -11.11
C MET A 111 9.54 16.04 -12.55
N ASP A 112 8.80 17.12 -12.80
CA ASP A 112 8.81 17.87 -14.04
C ASP A 112 9.23 19.32 -13.75
N ARG A 113 10.47 19.64 -14.14
CA ARG A 113 11.07 20.98 -14.01
C ARG A 113 10.45 22.01 -14.95
N VAL A 114 9.96 21.59 -16.12
CA VAL A 114 9.35 22.50 -17.11
C VAL A 114 7.98 22.94 -16.60
N ALA A 115 7.20 22.00 -16.06
CA ALA A 115 5.89 22.29 -15.47
C ALA A 115 5.94 22.80 -14.02
N ASN A 116 7.12 22.76 -13.37
CA ASN A 116 7.30 22.98 -11.93
C ASN A 116 6.35 22.11 -11.08
N LEU A 117 6.33 20.81 -11.36
CA LEU A 117 5.44 19.84 -10.72
C LEU A 117 6.20 18.60 -10.28
N GLY A 118 6.14 18.28 -9.00
CA GLY A 118 6.40 16.94 -8.48
C GLY A 118 5.09 16.21 -8.24
N ARG A 119 4.98 14.99 -8.75
CA ARG A 119 3.80 14.13 -8.65
C ARG A 119 4.19 12.77 -8.08
N TYR A 120 3.58 12.43 -6.96
CA TYR A 120 3.67 11.11 -6.36
C TYR A 120 2.33 10.38 -6.47
N VAL A 121 2.34 9.20 -7.07
CA VAL A 121 1.15 8.34 -7.17
C VAL A 121 1.46 7.03 -6.46
N GLU A 122 1.02 6.92 -5.21
CA GLU A 122 1.24 5.73 -4.39
C GLU A 122 0.26 4.62 -4.77
N PRO A 123 0.75 3.40 -5.06
CA PRO A 123 -0.07 2.21 -5.12
C PRO A 123 -0.17 1.54 -3.74
N ASN A 124 -1.34 0.98 -3.45
CA ASN A 124 -1.57 0.07 -2.33
C ASN A 124 -1.97 -1.31 -2.87
N VAL A 125 -2.37 -2.22 -1.98
CA VAL A 125 -2.83 -3.56 -2.33
C VAL A 125 -4.23 -3.79 -1.80
N TRP A 126 -5.17 -4.17 -2.65
CA TRP A 126 -6.50 -4.58 -2.21
C TRP A 126 -6.45 -5.97 -1.58
N VAL A 127 -6.94 -6.08 -0.35
CA VAL A 127 -7.08 -7.35 0.36
C VAL A 127 -8.53 -7.56 0.79
N GLN A 128 -9.10 -8.72 0.46
CA GLN A 128 -10.47 -9.09 0.77
C GLN A 128 -10.53 -10.05 1.95
N HIS A 129 -11.45 -9.79 2.87
CA HIS A 129 -11.81 -10.65 3.99
C HIS A 129 -13.25 -11.12 3.79
N ARG A 130 -13.46 -12.42 3.56
CA ARG A 130 -14.80 -13.02 3.52
C ARG A 130 -15.32 -13.18 4.95
N LEU A 131 -16.58 -12.84 5.20
CA LEU A 131 -17.16 -12.77 6.55
C LEU A 131 -17.99 -13.99 6.95
N HIS A 132 -18.36 -14.83 5.97
CA HIS A 132 -19.02 -16.11 6.19
C HIS A 132 -18.12 -17.22 5.66
N PRO A 133 -18.15 -18.43 6.26
CA PRO A 133 -17.64 -19.59 5.56
C PRO A 133 -18.46 -19.71 4.28
N SER A 134 -17.77 -19.83 3.15
CA SER A 134 -18.37 -20.41 1.95
C SER A 134 -19.11 -21.67 2.41
N ARG A 135 -20.43 -21.75 2.22
CA ARG A 135 -21.12 -23.03 2.34
C ARG A 135 -20.40 -23.99 1.39
N GLN A 136 -19.69 -24.97 1.94
CA GLN A 136 -19.38 -26.21 1.24
C GLN A 136 -20.56 -27.15 1.48
#